data_AF-A0A377DF59-F1
#
_entry.id   AF-A0A377DF59-F1
#
_cell.length_a   1.000
_cell.length_b   1.000
_cell.length_c   1.000
_cell.angle_alpha   90.00
_cell.angle_beta   90.00
_cell.angle_gamma   90.00
#
_symmetry.space_group_name_H-M   'P 1'
#
loop_
_entity.id
_entity.type
_entity.pdbx_description
1 polymer ?
#
loop_
_entity_poly.entity_id
_entity_poly.type
_entity_poly.pdbx_seq_one_letter_code
_entity_poly.pdbx_strand_id
1 'polypeptide(L)' 'MSLRELFMILLLVVLLVLLGFYPQPILDTSHSAIGNIQQWFVNSVYYYKAVNRHDNNSTKPDRTGYRC' A
#
# COMPACT_ATOMS: atom_id res chain seq x y z
N MET A 1 32.18 25.22 10.81
CA MET A 1 31.05 24.45 11.37
C MET A 1 30.68 25.07 12.70
N SER A 2 29.57 25.77 12.75
CA SER A 2 29.05 26.39 13.96
C SER A 2 28.55 25.31 14.94
N LEU A 3 28.61 25.56 16.25
CA LEU A 3 28.11 24.65 17.29
C LEU A 3 26.67 24.18 17.02
N ARG A 4 25.84 25.04 16.43
CA ARG A 4 24.45 24.73 16.04
C ARG A 4 24.36 23.64 14.96
N GLU A 5 25.21 23.73 13.94
CA GLU A 5 25.26 22.77 12.83
C GLU A 5 25.79 21.42 13.32
N LEU A 6 26.80 21.44 14.18
CA LEU A 6 27.33 20.24 14.83
C LEU A 6 26.24 19.53 15.63
N PHE A 7 25.46 20.27 16.44
CA PHE A 7 24.39 19.71 17.25
C PHE A 7 23.26 19.11 16.41
N MET A 8 22.86 19.80 15.33
CA MET A 8 21.83 19.28 14.42
C MET A 8 22.27 17.98 13.76
N ILE A 9 23.51 17.92 13.26
CA ILE A 9 24.04 16.71 12.61
C ILE A 9 24.16 15.56 13.63
N LEU A 10 24.66 15.84 14.83
CA LEU A 10 24.84 14.82 15.87
C LEU A 10 23.49 14.23 16.31
N LEU A 11 22.46 15.08 16.49
CA LEU A 11 21.08 14.63 16.77
C LEU A 11 20.56 13.74 15.64
N LEU A 12 20.76 14.16 14.39
CA LEU A 12 20.29 13.42 13.22
C LEU A 12 20.97 12.04 13.10
N VAL A 13 22.28 11.97 13.35
CA VAL A 13 23.06 10.72 13.38
C VAL A 13 22.55 9.78 14.48
N VAL A 14 22.34 10.30 15.69
CA VAL A 14 21.80 9.49 16.80
C VAL A 14 20.43 8.92 16.44
N LEU A 15 19.55 9.73 15.85
CA LEU A 15 18.22 9.31 15.43
C LEU A 15 18.30 8.22 14.36
N LEU A 16 19.23 8.34 13.40
CA LEU A 16 19.46 7.35 12.35
C LEU A 16 19.99 6.02 12.91
N VAL A 17 20.94 6.07 13.84
CA VAL A 17 21.50 4.87 14.49
C VAL A 17 20.42 4.17 15.32
N LEU A 18 19.63 4.94 16.08
CA LEU A 18 18.53 4.40 16.88
C LEU A 18 17.47 3.74 15.99
N LEU A 19 17.15 4.37 14.85
CA LEU A 19 16.24 3.82 13.85
C LEU A 19 16.79 2.54 13.19
N GLY A 20 18.10 2.48 12.94
CA GLY A 20 18.77 1.30 12.39
C GLY A 20 18.81 0.11 13.36
N PHE A 21 18.93 0.38 14.66
CA PHE A 21 18.97 -0.67 15.69
C PHE A 21 17.57 -1.12 16.13
N TYR A 22 16.61 -0.18 16.18
CA TYR A 22 15.23 -0.43 16.60
C TYR A 22 14.24 0.20 15.61
N PRO A 23 14.00 -0.44 14.44
CA PRO A 23 13.07 0.07 13.42
C PRO A 23 11.60 -0.04 13.85
N GLN A 24 11.33 -0.80 14.91
CA GLN A 24 9.99 -1.19 15.36
C GLN A 24 9.02 -0.04 15.65
N PRO A 25 9.41 1.13 16.20
CA PRO A 25 8.50 2.25 16.45
C PRO A 25 7.96 2.87 15.15
N ILE A 26 8.78 2.90 14.10
CA ILE A 26 8.37 3.42 12.79
C ILE A 26 7.45 2.43 12.09
N LEU A 27 7.75 1.13 12.22
CA LEU A 27 6.90 0.06 11.70
C LEU A 27 5.53 0.07 12.38
N ASP A 28 5.47 0.25 13.70
CA ASP A 28 4.22 0.33 14.47
C ASP A 28 3.41 1.59 14.12
N THR A 29 4.07 2.75 14.04
CA THR A 29 3.40 4.01 13.66
C THR A 29 2.84 3.95 12.23
N SER A 30 3.61 3.42 11.29
CA SER A 30 3.22 3.36 9.87
C SER A 30 2.24 2.22 9.57
N HIS A 31 2.11 1.25 10.48
CA HIS A 31 1.28 0.06 10.30
C HIS A 31 -0.18 0.42 10.00
N SER A 32 -0.71 1.43 10.68
CA SER A 32 -2.09 1.91 10.51
C SER A 32 -2.31 2.54 9.13
N ALA A 33 -1.40 3.41 8.69
CA ALA A 33 -1.47 4.08 7.41
C ALA A 33 -1.26 3.12 6.23
N ILE A 34 -0.24 2.27 6.31
CA ILE A 34 0.10 1.28 5.27
C ILE A 34 -1.01 0.23 5.16
N GLY A 35 -1.56 -0.25 6.28
CA GLY A 35 -2.66 -1.22 6.27
C GLY A 35 -3.89 -0.70 5.56
N ASN A 36 -4.27 0.56 5.80
CA ASN A 36 -5.40 1.19 5.14
C ASN A 36 -5.15 1.29 3.62
N ILE A 37 -3.99 1.79 3.20
CA ILE A 37 -3.63 1.90 1.78
C ILE A 37 -3.58 0.53 1.09
N GLN A 38 -2.99 -0.47 1.75
CA GLN A 38 -2.91 -1.84 1.24
C GLN A 38 -4.31 -2.42 1.01
N GLN A 39 -5.25 -2.20 1.93
CA GLN A 39 -6.63 -2.64 1.80
C GLN A 39 -7.35 -1.93 0.63
N TRP A 40 -7.20 -0.60 0.51
CA TRP A 40 -7.76 0.16 -0.61
C TRP A 40 -7.21 -0.28 -1.97
N PHE A 41 -5.89 -0.50 -2.06
CA PHE A 41 -5.22 -0.92 -3.30
C PHE A 41 -5.69 -2.30 -3.73
N VAL A 42 -5.65 -3.28 -2.81
CA VAL A 42 -6.04 -4.66 -3.08
C VAL A 42 -7.51 -4.73 -3.52
N ASN A 43 -8.42 -4.06 -2.80
CA ASN A 43 -9.83 -4.01 -3.17
C ASN A 43 -10.01 -3.43 -4.58
N SER A 44 -9.36 -2.31 -4.89
CA SER A 44 -9.49 -1.65 -6.20
C SER A 44 -9.07 -2.56 -7.35
N VAL A 45 -7.97 -3.31 -7.20
CA VAL A 45 -7.51 -4.29 -8.20
C VAL A 45 -8.49 -5.45 -8.35
N TYR A 46 -9.05 -5.96 -7.25
CA TYR A 46 -10.07 -7.01 -7.30
C TYR A 46 -11.35 -6.55 -7.99
N TYR A 47 -11.84 -5.34 -7.70
CA TYR A 47 -13.01 -4.77 -8.36
C TYR A 47 -12.76 -4.55 -9.86
N TYR A 48 -11.61 -4.01 -10.26
CA TYR A 48 -11.25 -3.88 -11.68
C TYR A 48 -11.26 -5.23 -12.40
N LYS A 49 -10.66 -6.27 -11.79
CA LYS A 49 -10.65 -7.62 -12.35
C LYS A 49 -12.04 -8.23 -12.43
N ALA A 50 -12.90 -7.99 -11.43
CA ALA A 50 -14.27 -8.48 -11.41
C ALA A 50 -15.14 -7.81 -12.48
N VAL A 51 -15.02 -6.49 -12.65
CA VAL A 51 -15.71 -5.72 -13.69
C VAL A 51 -15.28 -6.20 -15.08
N ASN A 52 -13.98 -6.35 -15.32
CA ASN A 52 -13.48 -6.87 -16.60
C ASN A 52 -13.94 -8.30 -16.88
N ARG A 53 -14.06 -9.14 -15.85
CA ARG A 53 -14.60 -10.50 -15.98
C ARG A 53 -16.09 -10.48 -16.34
N HIS A 54 -16.84 -9.51 -15.80
CA HIS A 54 -18.25 -9.34 -16.11
C HIS A 54 -18.45 -8.94 -17.58
N ASP A 55 -17.64 -8.00 -18.08
CA ASP A 55 -17.66 -7.59 -19.50
C ASP A 55 -17.36 -8.76 -20.44
N ASN A 56 -16.27 -9.50 -20.19
CA ASN A 56 -15.89 -10.66 -21.00
C ASN A 56 -16.93 -11.80 -20.95
N ASN A 57 -17.67 -11.94 -19.85
CA ASN A 57 -18.73 -12.93 -19.74
C ASN A 57 -20.04 -12.46 -20.42
N SER A 58 -20.28 -11.15 -20.49
CA SER A 58 -21.39 -10.56 -21.26
C SER A 58 -21.15 -10.55 -22.78
N THR A 59 -19.90 -10.67 -23.26
CA THR A 59 -19.60 -10.81 -24.69
C THR A 59 -19.80 -12.24 -25.21
N LYS A 60 -20.07 -13.24 -24.36
CA LYS A 60 -20.53 -14.55 -24.86
C LYS A 60 -22.00 -14.42 -25.26
N PRO A 61 -22.37 -14.69 -26.53
CA PRO A 61 -23.77 -14.75 -26.90
C PRO A 61 -24.47 -15.79 -26.02
N ASP A 62 -25.52 -15.37 -25.33
CA ASP A 62 -26.39 -16.21 -24.51
C ASP A 62 -26.88 -17.39 -25.35
N ARG A 63 -26.30 -18.57 -25.14
CA ARG A 63 -26.58 -19.78 -25.90
C ARG A 63 -27.74 -20.56 -25.25
N THR A 64 -28.75 -19.86 -24.76
CA THR A 64 -29.89 -20.45 -24.01
C THR A 64 -31.27 -20.14 -24.60
N GLY A 65 -31.34 -19.52 -25.79
CA GLY A 65 -32.58 -19.04 -26.40
C GLY A 65 -33.23 -19.89 -27.50
N TYR A 66 -32.88 -21.17 -27.68
CA TYR A 66 -33.58 -22.05 -28.64
C TYR A 66 -34.07 -23.31 -27.93
N ARG A 67 -35.15 -23.15 -27.17
CA ARG A 67 -35.98 -24.28 -26.75
C ARG A 67 -37.11 -24.38 -27.78
N CYS A 68 -37.01 -25.37 -28.66
CA CYS A 68 -38.06 -25.77 -29.60
C CYS A 68 -39.37 -26.07 -28.87
#